data_AF-A0A531LV80-F1
#
_entry.id   AF-A0A531LV80-F1
#
_cell.length_a   1.000
_cell.length_b   1.000
_cell.length_c   1.000
_cell.angle_alpha   90.00
_cell.angle_beta   90.00
_cell.angle_gamma   90.00
#
_symmetry.space_group_name_H-M   'P 1'
#
loop_
_entity.id
_entity.type
_entity.pdbx_description
1 polymer ?
#
loop_
_entity_poly.entity_id
_entity_poly.type
_entity_poly.pdbx_seq_one_letter_code
_entity_poly.pdbx_strand_id
1 'polypeptide(L)' 'DLPSSVAPFILRGVSLLGIDSVMAPKAVRLEAWRRIGSDLDVDKLASLSTTIGFDGIIGAAHDIVDGKIRGRVVVDM' A
#
# COMPACT_ATOMS: atom_id res chain seq x y z
N ASP A 1 8.70 -14.14 7.17
CA ASP A 1 8.35 -15.06 8.26
C ASP A 1 7.75 -14.27 9.41
N LEU A 2 6.60 -14.68 9.93
CA LEU A 2 6.05 -14.11 11.16
C LEU A 2 6.70 -14.84 12.34
N PRO A 3 7.22 -14.17 13.38
CA PRO A 3 7.77 -14.86 14.53
C PRO A 3 6.67 -15.72 15.17
N SER A 4 6.87 -17.04 15.25
CA SER A 4 5.97 -17.98 15.94
C SER A 4 6.04 -17.87 17.48
N SER A 5 6.80 -16.91 17.99
CA SER A 5 7.05 -16.71 19.42
C SER A 5 6.26 -15.52 19.96
N VAL A 6 5.67 -15.71 21.15
CA VAL A 6 5.00 -14.67 21.92
C VAL A 6 5.97 -13.72 22.65
N ALA A 7 7.27 -14.04 22.69
CA ALA A 7 8.26 -13.32 23.48
C ALA A 7 8.39 -11.82 23.14
N PRO A 8 8.35 -11.36 21.87
CA PRO A 8 8.41 -9.92 21.55
C PRO A 8 7.24 -9.13 22.14
N PHE A 9 6.05 -9.75 22.21
CA PHE A 9 4.84 -9.13 22.72
C PHE A 9 4.89 -9.03 24.25
N ILE A 10 5.28 -10.11 24.93
CA ILE A 10 5.32 -10.17 26.40
C ILE A 10 6.49 -9.36 26.98
N LEU A 11 7.70 -9.56 26.45
CA LEU A 11 8.92 -9.01 27.07
C LEU A 11 9.24 -7.59 26.62
N ARG A 12 8.72 -7.16 25.47
CA ARG A 12 9.02 -5.85 24.88
C ARG A 12 7.78 -5.04 24.53
N GLY A 13 6.57 -5.55 24.81
CA GLY A 13 5.33 -4.83 24.53
C GLY A 13 5.09 -4.52 23.04
N VAL A 14 5.73 -5.26 22.13
CA VAL A 14 5.52 -5.08 20.69
C VAL A 14 4.07 -5.45 20.35
N SER A 15 3.45 -4.72 19.43
CA SER A 15 2.07 -4.97 18.97
C SER A 15 2.04 -5.42 17.51
N LEU A 16 1.17 -6.38 17.19
CA LEU A 16 0.82 -6.76 15.81
C LEU A 16 -0.57 -6.22 15.51
N LEU A 17 -0.66 -5.25 14.59
CA LEU A 17 -1.90 -4.56 14.25
C LEU A 17 -2.42 -5.07 12.91
N GLY A 18 -3.64 -5.62 12.89
CA GLY A 18 -4.32 -5.99 11.66
C GLY A 18 -4.86 -4.75 10.95
N ILE A 19 -4.50 -4.58 9.68
CA ILE A 19 -4.99 -3.47 8.85
C ILE A 19 -5.87 -4.04 7.74
N ASP A 20 -7.16 -3.70 7.77
CA ASP A 20 -8.10 -3.97 6.68
C ASP A 20 -8.55 -2.66 6.04
N SER A 21 -8.34 -2.54 4.73
CA SER A 21 -8.75 -1.36 3.97
C SER A 21 -10.18 -1.46 3.43
N VAL A 22 -10.75 -2.67 3.34
CA VAL A 22 -12.06 -2.91 2.71
C VAL A 22 -13.18 -2.41 3.61
N MET A 23 -13.22 -2.83 4.87
CA MET A 23 -14.33 -2.54 5.78
C MET A 23 -14.06 -1.36 6.74
N ALA A 24 -13.00 -0.57 6.52
CA ALA A 24 -12.66 0.57 7.36
C ALA A 24 -13.84 1.55 7.57
N PRO A 25 -14.14 2.04 8.79
CA PRO A 25 -15.20 3.03 8.98
C PRO A 25 -14.98 4.29 8.13
N LYS A 26 -16.05 4.91 7.64
CA LYS A 26 -15.98 6.12 6.79
C LYS A 26 -15.14 7.23 7.43
N ALA A 27 -15.31 7.48 8.72
CA ALA A 27 -14.56 8.51 9.44
C ALA A 27 -13.04 8.27 9.37
N VAL A 28 -12.60 7.02 9.53
CA VAL A 28 -11.18 6.64 9.44
C VAL A 28 -10.68 6.81 8.00
N ARG A 29 -11.47 6.43 6.98
CA ARG A 29 -11.10 6.63 5.57
C ARG A 29 -10.91 8.11 5.24
N LEU A 30 -11.81 8.98 5.69
CA LEU A 30 -11.72 10.43 5.45
C LEU A 30 -10.45 11.01 6.07
N GLU A 31 -10.13 10.63 7.31
CA GLU A 31 -8.91 11.07 7.96
C GLU A 31 -7.66 10.52 7.24
N ALA A 32 -7.67 9.26 6.83
CA ALA A 32 -6.57 8.67 6.05
C ALA A 32 -6.33 9.44 4.74
N TRP A 33 -7.38 9.77 3.99
CA TRP A 33 -7.26 10.56 2.76
C TRP A 33 -6.79 12.00 3.01
N ARG A 34 -7.28 12.65 4.07
CA ARG A 34 -6.81 13.97 4.49
C ARG A 34 -5.30 13.95 4.76
N ARG A 35 -4.83 12.92 5.47
CA ARG A 35 -3.41 12.71 5.76
C ARG A 35 -2.60 12.37 4.53
N ILE A 36 -3.09 11.53 3.62
CA ILE A 36 -2.42 11.28 2.34
C ILE A 36 -2.21 12.60 1.59
N GLY A 37 -3.22 13.49 1.54
CA GLY A 37 -3.09 14.77 0.85
C GLY A 37 -2.19 15.81 1.54
N SER A 38 -1.85 15.64 2.83
CA SER A 38 -1.06 16.61 3.60
C SER A 38 0.34 16.11 3.99
N ASP A 39 0.47 14.82 4.28
CA ASP A 39 1.69 14.19 4.80
C ASP A 39 2.51 13.52 3.68
N LEU A 40 1.90 13.12 2.56
CA LEU A 40 2.59 12.42 1.48
C LEU A 40 3.28 13.43 0.54
N ASP A 41 4.59 13.25 0.38
CA ASP A 41 5.40 13.98 -0.59
C ASP A 41 5.02 13.57 -2.03
N VAL A 42 4.43 14.50 -2.77
CA VAL A 42 3.93 14.28 -4.14
C VAL A 42 5.05 14.02 -5.13
N ASP A 43 6.24 14.60 -4.94
CA ASP A 43 7.38 14.40 -5.83
C ASP A 43 7.93 12.99 -5.67
N LYS A 44 7.97 12.48 -4.43
CA LYS A 44 8.30 11.07 -4.18
C LYS A 44 7.26 10.12 -4.75
N LEU A 45 5.97 10.42 -4.60
CA LEU A 45 4.91 9.61 -5.21
C LEU A 45 5.07 9.56 -6.74
N ALA A 46 5.31 10.71 -7.38
CA ALA A 46 5.56 10.79 -8.82
C ALA A 46 6.78 9.95 -9.22
N SER A 47 7.89 10.03 -8.47
CA SER A 47 9.10 9.25 -8.76
C SER A 47 8.92 7.72 -8.64
N LEU A 48 7.89 7.27 -7.93
CA LEU A 48 7.53 5.86 -7.76
C LEU A 48 6.44 5.40 -8.73
N SER A 49 5.89 6.31 -9.55
CA SER A 49 4.73 6.04 -10.39
C SER A 49 5.13 5.82 -11.85
N THR A 50 4.61 4.76 -12.45
CA THR A 50 4.73 4.48 -13.89
C THR A 50 3.33 4.54 -14.51
N THR A 51 3.16 5.35 -15.54
CA THR A 51 1.88 5.46 -16.25
C THR A 51 1.84 4.50 -17.42
N ILE A 52 0.74 3.75 -17.55
CA ILE A 52 0.46 2.85 -18.68
C ILE A 52 -0.88 3.22 -19.32
N GLY A 53 -1.03 2.92 -20.60
CA GLY A 53 -2.33 2.94 -21.27
C GLY A 53 -3.19 1.73 -20.90
N PHE A 54 -4.46 1.77 -21.31
CA PHE A 54 -5.43 0.71 -21.05
C PHE A 54 -5.01 -0.67 -21.60
N ASP A 55 -4.31 -0.69 -22.73
CA ASP A 55 -3.77 -1.91 -23.35
C ASP A 55 -2.68 -2.60 -22.51
N GLY A 56 -2.01 -1.86 -21.63
CA GLY A 56 -0.96 -2.38 -20.74
C GLY A 56 -1.46 -3.13 -19.50
N ILE A 57 -2.76 -3.08 -19.18
CA ILE A 57 -3.30 -3.56 -17.90
C ILE A 57 -3.02 -5.05 -17.67
N ILE A 58 -3.27 -5.90 -18.67
CA ILE A 58 -3.12 -7.36 -18.52
C ILE A 58 -1.66 -7.73 -18.27
N GLY A 59 -0.73 -7.12 -19.01
CA GLY A 59 0.70 -7.32 -18.81
C GLY A 59 1.14 -6.88 -17.41
N ALA A 60 0.74 -5.67 -17.00
CA ALA A 60 1.06 -5.14 -15.67
C ALA A 60 0.48 -6.00 -14.53
N ALA A 61 -0.71 -6.57 -14.71
CA ALA A 61 -1.32 -7.47 -13.71
C ALA A 61 -0.49 -8.75 -13.50
N HIS A 62 0.01 -9.36 -14.59
CA HIS A 62 0.92 -10.51 -14.50
C HIS A 62 2.23 -10.12 -13.81
N ASP A 63 2.82 -8.99 -14.18
CA ASP A 63 4.06 -8.51 -13.59
C ASP A 63 3.92 -8.16 -12.09
N ILE A 64 2.74 -7.70 -11.63
CA ILE A 64 2.44 -7.50 -10.21
C ILE A 64 2.50 -8.83 -9.45
N VAL A 65 1.82 -9.86 -9.95
CA VAL A 65 1.74 -11.17 -9.28
C VAL A 65 3.10 -11.88 -9.29
N ASP A 66 3.88 -11.71 -10.36
CA ASP A 66 5.25 -12.21 -10.48
C ASP A 66 6.27 -11.42 -9.64
N GLY A 67 5.85 -10.34 -8.96
CA GLY A 67 6.72 -9.50 -8.13
C GLY A 67 7.72 -8.65 -8.92
N LYS A 68 7.49 -8.40 -10.21
CA LYS A 68 8.36 -7.63 -11.11
C LYS A 68 8.13 -6.11 -11.01
N ILE A 69 6.98 -5.69 -10.48
CA ILE A 69 6.66 -4.27 -10.32
C ILE A 69 7.28 -3.69 -9.05
N ARG A 70 8.04 -2.62 -9.22
CA ARG A 70 8.50 -1.73 -8.14
C ARG A 70 7.75 -0.39 -8.24
N GLY A 71 7.14 0.04 -7.14
CA GLY A 71 6.45 1.33 -7.08
C GLY A 71 4.92 1.21 -7.24
N ARG A 72 4.34 2.08 -8.07
CA ARG A 72 2.90 2.18 -8.35
C ARG A 72 2.68 2.30 -9.85
N VAL A 73 1.68 1.60 -10.36
CA VAL A 73 1.24 1.72 -11.75
C VAL A 73 -0.02 2.58 -11.77
N VAL A 74 -0.04 3.60 -12.62
CA VAL A 74 -1.21 4.45 -12.89
C VAL A 74 -1.71 4.11 -14.28
N VAL A 75 -3.00 3.80 -14.40
CA VAL A 75 -3.63 3.55 -15.70
C VAL A 75 -4.24 4.86 -16.18
N ASP A 76 -3.77 5.34 -17.33
CA ASP A 76 -4.41 6.43 -18.06
C ASP A 76 -5.56 5.85 -18.92
N MET A 77 -6.75 6.42 -18.77
CA MET A 77 -8.04 5.84 -19.23
C MET A 77 -8.48 6.44 -20.57
#